data_AF-A0A974NHD0-F1
#
_entry.id   AF-A0A974NHD0-F1
#
_cell.length_a   1.000
_cell.length_b   1.000
_cell.length_c   1.000
_cell.angle_alpha   90.00
_cell.angle_beta   90.00
_cell.angle_gamma   90.00
#
_symmetry.space_group_name_H-M   'P 1'
#
loop_
_entity.id
_entity.type
_entity.pdbx_description
1 polymer ?
#
loop_
_entity_poly.entity_id
_entity_poly.type
_entity_poly.pdbx_seq_one_letter_code
_entity_poly.pdbx_strand_id
1 'polypeptide(L)'
;MLSISRLPQKTSGFTLLEILLVITIISIVVAGIAFWVLNFTSVGSKLLNKQDVQIVDTAPKTVDIPIKNTGQIVINLTDEPLQILPVDEKLLFAFDKDIKIGTEWPTGNAGLLVKSYDGIQVELIGYNYLKANRQVANSGYAALKDLDTNSDNILDEFDIDFTNLYVWLDTNQNGVVDRDELHSLQKLGIKSLNIASVVNKNIRVNKSIITKQGQFIQEDGSKGSFVEINLFQDPYYREFTDKIAVSENAKKLPNIKASGYVRDLQEAVTLNPDLYPVIVDYFAIDLADRRFNQMDQIIFEWSKTLKNPYLESRLKSISTPKFDIRLGKDLQFDKYTDIALDNQKIVAGLMAIEAFTGQRQLHFFKTEVLNSLTQTWELNLIISFENQVIMSQTISANPDGTKKQVLLSSDMLSFTPEQRLIIRKKYDMVVENLYKKLQELQGDTKQNIAQLDDPSDQQWVDKSLQEQINTGQYFRKPQKVIDYPRRRHMSECVKPGNIIDQQVRDCAAGKISKTW
;
A
#
# COMPACT_ATOMS: atom_id res chain seq x y z
N MET A 1 75.29 9.89 -53.65
CA MET A 1 73.97 10.32 -54.14
C MET A 1 73.07 10.59 -52.94
N LEU A 2 73.05 11.86 -52.53
CA LEU A 2 72.07 12.43 -51.61
C LEU A 2 70.80 12.72 -52.41
N SER A 3 69.62 12.37 -51.88
CA SER A 3 68.36 12.94 -52.33
C SER A 3 67.68 13.58 -51.12
N ILE A 4 67.80 14.89 -51.06
CA ILE A 4 67.04 15.78 -50.20
C ILE A 4 65.85 16.25 -51.04
N SER A 5 64.64 15.84 -50.70
CA SER A 5 63.42 16.51 -51.15
C SER A 5 62.88 17.36 -49.99
N ARG A 6 63.02 18.68 -50.14
CA ARG A 6 62.42 19.72 -49.29
C ARG A 6 60.90 19.77 -49.45
N LEU A 7 60.25 20.28 -48.40
CA LEU A 7 59.08 21.20 -48.32
C LEU A 7 58.01 20.68 -47.33
N PRO A 8 57.19 21.54 -46.69
CA PRO A 8 57.51 22.81 -46.03
C PRO A 8 57.00 22.86 -44.57
N GLN A 9 57.58 23.74 -43.75
CA GLN A 9 56.89 24.27 -42.57
C GLN A 9 55.61 24.97 -43.03
N LYS A 10 54.45 24.52 -42.54
CA LYS A 10 53.22 25.29 -42.59
C LYS A 10 52.73 25.51 -41.17
N THR A 11 53.12 26.65 -40.62
CA THR A 11 52.41 27.33 -39.55
C THR A 11 50.99 27.62 -40.05
N SER A 12 50.00 26.93 -39.51
CA SER A 12 48.60 27.34 -39.61
C SER A 12 48.09 27.50 -38.19
N GLY A 13 48.27 28.72 -37.68
CA GLY A 13 47.54 29.18 -36.51
C GLY A 13 46.06 29.16 -36.83
N PHE A 14 45.27 28.74 -35.84
CA PHE A 14 43.82 28.80 -35.91
C PHE A 14 43.36 30.19 -36.33
N THR A 15 42.41 30.24 -37.24
CA THR A 15 41.81 31.52 -37.64
C THR A 15 41.06 32.12 -36.44
N LEU A 16 40.99 33.46 -36.37
CA LEU A 16 40.34 34.17 -35.26
C LEU A 16 38.90 33.65 -35.02
N LEU A 17 38.22 33.22 -36.09
CA LEU A 17 36.86 32.67 -36.06
C LEU A 17 36.79 31.28 -35.41
N GLU A 18 37.77 30.40 -35.68
CA GLU A 18 37.87 29.08 -35.04
C GLU A 18 38.20 29.21 -33.55
N ILE A 19 39.04 30.18 -33.18
CA ILE A 19 39.34 30.51 -31.78
C ILE A 19 38.08 31.01 -31.07
N LEU A 20 37.29 31.87 -31.70
CA LEU A 20 36.02 32.37 -31.15
C LEU A 20 34.96 31.27 -30.97
N LEU A 21 34.91 30.29 -31.89
CA LEU A 21 33.97 29.17 -31.81
C LEU A 21 34.34 28.18 -30.69
N VAL A 22 35.64 27.92 -30.50
CA VAL A 22 36.14 27.12 -29.37
C VAL A 22 35.91 27.84 -28.05
N ILE A 23 36.13 29.16 -27.97
CA ILE A 23 35.86 29.96 -26.76
C ILE A 23 34.37 29.92 -26.40
N THR A 24 33.46 30.05 -27.37
CA THR A 24 32.00 30.00 -27.10
C THR A 24 31.54 28.62 -26.63
N ILE A 25 32.07 27.53 -27.21
CA ILE A 25 31.76 26.16 -26.76
C ILE A 25 32.30 25.93 -25.33
N ILE A 26 33.53 26.39 -25.04
CA ILE A 26 34.11 26.34 -23.69
C ILE A 26 33.26 27.16 -22.70
N SER A 27 32.78 28.35 -23.08
CA SER A 27 31.90 29.16 -22.22
C SER A 27 30.56 28.49 -21.90
N ILE A 28 29.96 27.77 -22.85
CA ILE A 28 28.71 27.02 -22.63
C ILE A 28 28.95 25.80 -21.73
N VAL A 29 30.07 25.09 -21.92
CA VAL A 29 30.45 23.94 -21.07
C VAL A 29 30.80 24.41 -19.66
N VAL A 30 31.52 25.53 -19.51
CA VAL A 30 31.84 26.13 -18.21
C VAL A 30 30.58 26.67 -17.51
N ALA A 31 29.62 27.24 -18.25
CA ALA A 31 28.34 27.65 -17.69
C ALA A 31 27.47 26.45 -17.26
N GLY A 32 27.48 25.36 -18.03
CA GLY A 32 26.81 24.10 -17.67
C GLY A 32 27.42 23.42 -16.45
N ILE A 33 28.75 23.40 -16.35
CA ILE A 33 29.48 22.89 -15.18
C ILE A 33 29.27 23.82 -13.97
N ALA A 34 29.23 25.14 -14.16
CA ALA A 34 28.92 26.08 -13.08
C ALA A 34 27.49 25.94 -12.57
N PHE A 35 26.50 25.70 -13.45
CA PHE A 35 25.12 25.41 -13.06
C PHE A 35 24.98 24.05 -12.37
N TRP A 36 25.81 23.07 -12.73
CA TRP A 36 25.89 21.77 -12.05
C TRP A 36 26.56 21.90 -10.67
N VAL A 37 27.66 22.66 -10.55
CA VAL A 37 28.38 22.88 -9.28
C VAL A 37 27.57 23.74 -8.29
N LEU A 38 26.79 24.71 -8.78
CA LEU A 38 25.90 25.53 -7.94
C LEU A 38 24.66 24.76 -7.44
N ASN A 39 24.25 23.68 -8.11
CA ASN A 39 23.14 22.82 -7.67
C ASN A 39 23.59 21.57 -6.88
N PHE A 40 24.87 21.17 -6.93
CA PHE A 40 25.35 19.91 -6.33
C PHE A 40 26.53 20.02 -5.35
N THR A 41 26.96 21.22 -4.98
CA THR A 41 27.89 21.41 -3.84
C THR A 41 27.25 22.29 -2.78
N SER A 42 27.38 21.89 -1.53
CA SER A 42 26.81 22.52 -0.32
C SER A 42 27.42 23.89 0.03
N VAL A 43 27.84 24.68 -0.97
CA VAL A 43 28.54 25.96 -0.79
C VAL A 43 27.66 27.18 -1.14
N GLY A 44 26.41 26.96 -1.54
CA GLY A 44 25.40 28.02 -1.72
C GLY A 44 24.80 28.60 -0.43
N SER A 45 25.20 28.11 0.75
CA SER A 45 24.63 28.53 2.05
C SER A 45 25.50 29.50 2.86
N LYS A 46 26.61 30.02 2.30
CA LYS A 46 27.56 30.86 3.06
C LYS A 46 27.63 32.35 2.72
N LEU A 47 26.77 32.89 1.84
CA LEU A 47 26.77 34.31 1.48
C LEU A 47 25.39 35.00 1.41
N LEU A 48 24.42 34.55 2.21
CA LEU A 48 23.23 35.34 2.52
C LEU A 48 23.08 35.45 4.05
N ASN A 49 23.26 36.68 4.53
CA ASN A 49 23.23 37.20 5.89
C ASN A 49 22.64 36.34 7.03
N LYS A 50 23.44 36.28 8.11
CA LYS A 50 23.05 36.22 9.53
C LYS A 50 21.60 36.65 9.80
N GLN A 51 20.74 35.67 10.02
CA GLN A 51 19.72 35.68 11.06
C GLN A 51 19.83 34.32 11.76
N ASP A 52 19.85 34.34 13.09
CA ASP A 52 20.11 33.17 13.94
C ASP A 52 19.11 32.04 13.65
N VAL A 53 19.54 31.06 12.85
CA VAL A 53 18.90 29.76 12.74
C VAL A 53 19.71 28.80 13.59
N GLN A 54 19.18 28.41 14.74
CA GLN A 54 19.72 27.27 15.48
C GLN A 54 19.58 26.03 14.60
N ILE A 55 20.70 25.54 14.09
CA ILE A 55 20.77 24.28 13.36
C ILE A 55 20.58 23.18 14.41
N VAL A 56 19.36 22.69 14.53
CA VAL A 56 19.07 21.42 15.19
C VAL A 56 19.74 20.33 14.34
N ASP A 57 20.63 19.60 14.98
CA ASP A 57 21.27 18.39 14.47
C ASP A 57 20.26 17.49 13.73
N THR A 58 20.43 17.39 12.42
CA THR A 58 19.64 16.52 11.53
C THR A 58 20.54 15.43 10.96
N ALA A 59 21.20 14.67 11.83
CA ALA A 59 21.32 13.24 11.55
C ALA A 59 19.90 12.68 11.34
N PRO A 60 19.60 11.95 10.25
CA PRO A 60 18.32 11.30 10.08
C PRO A 60 18.17 10.29 11.23
N LYS A 61 17.42 10.68 12.26
CA LYS A 61 17.02 9.79 13.35
C LYS A 61 16.21 8.69 12.70
N THR A 62 16.75 7.47 12.76
CA THR A 62 16.05 6.26 12.33
C THR A 62 14.77 6.14 13.14
N VAL A 63 13.64 6.30 12.43
CA VAL A 63 12.31 5.97 12.92
C VAL A 63 11.86 4.82 12.04
N ASP A 64 11.89 3.60 12.56
CA ASP A 64 11.07 2.52 12.02
C ASP A 64 9.62 2.94 12.20
N ILE A 65 8.98 3.54 11.20
CA ILE A 65 7.58 3.94 11.33
C ILE A 65 6.76 2.65 11.45
N PRO A 66 6.04 2.41 12.57
CA PRO A 66 5.23 1.23 12.70
C PRO A 66 4.14 1.21 11.63
N ILE A 67 3.88 -0.01 11.19
CA ILE A 67 2.80 -0.46 10.33
C ILE A 67 1.51 0.26 10.77
N LYS A 68 1.08 1.26 9.99
CA LYS A 68 -0.04 2.18 10.30
C LYS A 68 0.25 3.08 11.52
N ASN A 69 0.32 4.40 11.30
CA ASN A 69 0.35 5.37 12.40
C ASN A 69 -0.96 5.21 13.18
N THR A 70 -0.94 4.54 14.32
CA THR A 70 -2.11 4.44 15.19
C THR A 70 -2.21 5.68 16.07
N GLY A 71 -1.08 6.29 16.45
CA GLY A 71 -1.02 7.57 17.16
C GLY A 71 -2.02 7.67 18.31
N GLN A 72 -2.19 6.59 19.08
CA GLN A 72 -3.18 6.50 20.14
C GLN A 72 -2.69 7.21 21.38
N ILE A 73 -3.60 7.77 22.17
CA ILE A 73 -3.25 8.37 23.46
C ILE A 73 -3.34 7.31 24.56
N VAL A 74 -2.24 7.09 25.27
CA VAL A 74 -2.18 6.21 26.43
C VAL A 74 -1.95 7.04 27.69
N ILE A 75 -2.79 6.85 28.70
CA ILE A 75 -2.64 7.43 30.03
C ILE A 75 -1.85 6.44 30.87
N ASN A 76 -0.73 6.89 31.46
CA ASN A 76 0.03 6.12 32.44
C ASN A 76 -0.26 6.66 33.83
N LEU A 77 -1.00 5.89 34.63
CA LEU A 77 -1.50 6.31 35.93
C LEU A 77 -0.43 6.28 37.04
N THR A 78 0.78 5.81 36.72
CA THR A 78 1.90 5.74 37.66
C THR A 78 3.13 6.40 37.08
N ASP A 79 4.10 6.70 37.94
CA ASP A 79 5.43 7.18 37.54
C ASP A 79 6.34 6.06 37.01
N GLU A 80 5.88 4.81 37.01
CA GLU A 80 6.61 3.69 36.43
C GLU A 80 6.68 3.80 34.89
N PRO A 81 7.71 3.26 34.24
CA PRO A 81 7.77 3.21 32.79
C PRO A 81 6.54 2.52 32.19
N LEU A 82 6.04 3.05 31.08
CA LEU A 82 4.91 2.46 30.36
C LEU A 82 5.20 1.00 30.00
N GLN A 83 4.30 0.11 30.41
CA GLN A 83 4.38 -1.31 30.11
C GLN A 83 3.50 -1.64 28.91
N ILE A 84 4.05 -2.42 27.98
CA ILE A 84 3.39 -2.85 26.75
C ILE A 84 3.55 -4.35 26.62
N LEU A 85 2.43 -5.06 26.43
CA LEU A 85 2.44 -6.49 26.15
C LEU A 85 2.87 -6.75 24.71
N PRO A 86 3.68 -7.79 24.46
CA PRO A 86 4.00 -8.23 23.11
C PRO A 86 2.75 -8.77 22.41
N VAL A 87 2.77 -8.76 21.08
CA VAL A 87 1.70 -9.37 20.29
C VAL A 87 1.64 -10.87 20.53
N ASP A 88 0.42 -11.37 20.72
CA ASP A 88 0.08 -12.79 20.61
C ASP A 88 -1.25 -12.98 19.83
N GLU A 89 -1.74 -14.22 19.75
CA GLU A 89 -2.99 -14.55 19.07
C GLU A 89 -4.27 -14.20 19.85
N LYS A 90 -4.15 -13.81 21.13
CA LYS A 90 -5.29 -13.59 22.03
C LYS A 90 -5.83 -12.18 21.92
N LEU A 91 -4.93 -11.18 21.86
CA LEU A 91 -5.32 -9.78 21.75
C LEU A 91 -5.32 -9.33 20.30
N LEU A 92 -6.48 -9.49 19.65
CA LEU A 92 -6.72 -9.01 18.30
C LEU A 92 -7.56 -7.74 18.33
N PHE A 93 -6.99 -6.62 17.86
CA PHE A 93 -7.65 -5.32 17.86
C PHE A 93 -7.84 -4.76 16.45
N ALA A 94 -8.96 -4.08 16.24
CA ALA A 94 -9.36 -3.50 14.95
C ALA A 94 -9.31 -1.97 15.00
N PHE A 95 -8.20 -1.37 14.53
CA PHE A 95 -8.15 0.08 14.28
C PHE A 95 -8.86 0.49 12.98
N ASP A 96 -9.16 -0.48 12.09
CA ASP A 96 -10.04 -0.31 10.93
C ASP A 96 -11.15 -1.37 10.99
N LYS A 97 -12.23 -1.18 10.21
CA LYS A 97 -13.44 -2.00 10.31
C LYS A 97 -13.31 -3.43 9.78
N ASP A 98 -12.29 -3.72 8.98
CA ASP A 98 -12.26 -4.94 8.15
C ASP A 98 -11.51 -6.12 8.77
N ILE A 99 -10.55 -5.85 9.67
CA ILE A 99 -9.64 -6.87 10.19
C ILE A 99 -9.19 -6.51 11.60
N LYS A 100 -9.26 -7.49 12.50
CA LYS A 100 -8.58 -7.47 13.80
C LYS A 100 -7.19 -8.02 13.62
N ILE A 101 -6.19 -7.34 14.19
CA ILE A 101 -4.78 -7.70 14.07
C ILE A 101 -4.19 -7.80 15.48
N GLY A 102 -3.31 -8.77 15.68
CA GLY A 102 -2.53 -8.91 16.91
C GLY A 102 -1.80 -7.61 17.20
N THR A 103 -2.08 -7.00 18.34
CA THR A 103 -1.63 -5.63 18.65
C THR A 103 -0.89 -5.63 19.97
N GLU A 104 0.28 -4.96 20.02
CA GLU A 104 0.95 -4.69 21.29
C GLU A 104 0.08 -3.74 22.11
N TRP A 105 -0.09 -4.04 23.39
CA TRP A 105 -1.16 -3.41 24.17
C TRP A 105 -0.67 -2.82 25.50
N PRO A 106 -1.16 -1.62 25.90
CA PRO A 106 -0.95 -1.11 27.24
C PRO A 106 -1.40 -2.10 28.33
N THR A 107 -0.61 -2.22 29.39
CA THR A 107 -0.94 -3.11 30.51
C THR A 107 -0.55 -2.50 31.85
N GLY A 108 -0.87 -3.20 32.94
CA GLY A 108 -0.66 -2.72 34.30
C GLY A 108 -1.57 -1.53 34.59
N ASN A 109 -0.98 -0.39 34.94
CA ASN A 109 -1.70 0.84 35.27
C ASN A 109 -1.77 1.83 34.11
N ALA A 110 -1.66 1.34 32.88
CA ALA A 110 -1.76 2.15 31.67
C ALA A 110 -2.94 1.72 30.80
N GLY A 111 -3.63 2.69 30.21
CA GLY A 111 -4.82 2.45 29.40
C GLY A 111 -4.98 3.45 28.26
N LEU A 112 -5.82 3.10 27.30
CA LEU A 112 -6.12 3.96 26.16
C LEU A 112 -7.11 5.05 26.56
N LEU A 113 -6.86 6.28 26.12
CA LEU A 113 -7.83 7.36 26.23
C LEU A 113 -8.92 7.15 25.18
N VAL A 114 -10.17 7.13 25.65
CA VAL A 114 -11.36 6.96 24.81
C VAL A 114 -12.41 7.99 25.17
N LYS A 115 -13.34 8.23 24.26
CA LYS A 115 -14.56 9.01 24.50
C LYS A 115 -15.77 8.10 24.47
N SER A 116 -16.72 8.30 25.37
CA SER A 116 -17.98 7.56 25.39
C SER A 116 -19.11 8.44 25.93
N TYR A 117 -20.28 8.39 25.28
CA TYR A 117 -21.48 9.11 25.72
C TYR A 117 -22.42 8.25 26.58
N ASP A 118 -22.34 6.93 26.46
CA ASP A 118 -23.22 5.96 27.14
C ASP A 118 -22.46 4.96 28.01
N GLY A 119 -21.12 5.01 28.02
CA GLY A 119 -20.25 4.05 28.70
C GLY A 119 -20.20 2.66 28.06
N ILE A 120 -20.82 2.48 26.89
CA ILE A 120 -20.90 1.21 26.16
C ILE A 120 -20.18 1.32 24.83
N GLN A 121 -20.50 2.36 24.05
CA GLN A 121 -19.83 2.65 22.80
C GLN A 121 -18.66 3.57 23.06
N VAL A 122 -17.46 3.10 22.73
CA VAL A 122 -16.24 3.88 22.87
C VAL A 122 -15.72 4.33 21.50
N GLU A 123 -15.25 5.56 21.46
CA GLU A 123 -14.48 6.13 20.37
C GLU A 123 -13.03 6.30 20.82
N LEU A 124 -12.08 5.70 20.10
CA LEU A 124 -10.65 5.84 20.39
C LEU A 124 -10.16 7.26 20.10
N ILE A 125 -9.40 7.83 21.05
CA ILE A 125 -8.73 9.11 20.84
C ILE A 125 -7.31 8.87 20.28
N GLY A 126 -7.09 9.29 19.04
CA GLY A 126 -5.83 9.04 18.36
C GLY A 126 -5.81 9.48 16.89
N TYR A 127 -4.90 8.89 16.12
CA TYR A 127 -4.95 8.97 14.67
C TYR A 127 -6.32 8.47 14.16
N ASN A 128 -6.87 9.12 13.13
CA ASN A 128 -8.20 8.87 12.57
C ASN A 128 -9.41 9.27 13.45
N TYR A 129 -9.21 9.85 14.64
CA TYR A 129 -10.31 10.40 15.44
C TYR A 129 -11.14 11.40 14.62
N LEU A 130 -12.46 11.30 14.67
CA LEU A 130 -13.36 12.16 13.90
C LEU A 130 -13.56 13.48 14.65
N LYS A 131 -12.91 14.53 14.15
CA LYS A 131 -13.00 15.87 14.73
C LYS A 131 -14.38 16.49 14.57
N ALA A 132 -14.66 17.54 15.35
CA ALA A 132 -15.90 18.32 15.28
C ALA A 132 -16.20 18.84 13.86
N ASN A 133 -15.15 19.17 13.09
CA ASN A 133 -15.27 19.63 11.70
C ASN A 133 -15.47 18.50 10.66
N ARG A 134 -15.71 17.26 11.11
CA ARG A 134 -15.87 16.04 10.32
C ARG A 134 -14.64 15.60 9.53
N GLN A 135 -13.47 16.16 9.82
CA GLN A 135 -12.20 15.66 9.30
C GLN A 135 -11.57 14.70 10.30
N VAL A 136 -10.77 13.76 9.81
CA VAL A 136 -10.01 12.86 10.67
C VAL A 136 -8.74 13.54 11.19
N ALA A 137 -8.40 13.27 12.45
CA ALA A 137 -7.15 13.71 13.05
C ALA A 137 -5.95 12.96 12.44
N ASN A 138 -4.86 13.68 12.19
CA ASN A 138 -3.63 13.13 11.62
C ASN A 138 -2.59 12.66 12.67
N SER A 139 -2.92 12.81 13.96
CA SER A 139 -2.14 12.39 15.13
C SER A 139 -3.04 12.39 16.36
N GLY A 140 -2.65 11.67 17.42
CA GLY A 140 -3.35 11.73 18.70
C GLY A 140 -3.31 13.12 19.33
N TYR A 141 -2.19 13.83 19.20
CA TYR A 141 -2.10 15.22 19.64
C TYR A 141 -3.07 16.16 18.91
N ALA A 142 -3.28 15.96 17.61
CA ALA A 142 -4.30 16.72 16.87
C ALA A 142 -5.73 16.37 17.30
N ALA A 143 -5.98 15.15 17.78
CA ALA A 143 -7.26 14.77 18.39
C ALA A 143 -7.45 15.46 19.74
N LEU A 144 -6.43 15.47 20.61
CA LEU A 144 -6.46 16.19 21.89
C LEU A 144 -6.73 17.68 21.71
N LYS A 145 -6.12 18.32 20.71
CA LYS A 145 -6.39 19.73 20.38
C LYS A 145 -7.82 20.01 19.91
N ASP A 146 -8.49 19.03 19.32
CA ASP A 146 -9.88 19.19 18.89
C ASP A 146 -10.86 19.07 20.09
N LEU A 147 -10.47 18.31 21.11
CA LEU A 147 -11.21 18.16 22.36
C LEU A 147 -11.09 19.39 23.28
N ASP A 148 -10.02 20.18 23.16
CA ASP A 148 -9.84 21.49 23.80
C ASP A 148 -10.70 22.55 23.07
N THR A 149 -11.95 22.66 23.52
CA THR A 149 -12.99 23.48 22.90
C THR A 149 -12.87 24.96 23.22
N ASN A 150 -12.23 25.31 24.34
CA ASN A 150 -11.98 26.70 24.71
C ASN A 150 -10.62 27.23 24.17
N SER A 151 -9.77 26.33 23.64
CA SER A 151 -8.46 26.58 23.04
C SER A 151 -7.42 27.20 23.99
N ASP A 152 -7.51 26.91 25.29
CA ASP A 152 -6.53 27.38 26.28
C ASP A 152 -5.30 26.46 26.42
N ASN A 153 -5.28 25.34 25.68
CA ASN A 153 -4.28 24.27 25.70
C ASN A 153 -4.26 23.44 27.00
N ILE A 154 -5.38 23.41 27.70
CA ILE A 154 -5.66 22.54 28.84
C ILE A 154 -6.96 21.81 28.51
N LEU A 155 -6.92 20.48 28.58
CA LEU A 155 -8.13 19.68 28.44
C LEU A 155 -8.65 19.39 29.85
N ASP A 156 -9.75 20.05 30.24
CA ASP A 156 -10.31 20.01 31.60
C ASP A 156 -11.85 20.19 31.64
N GLU A 157 -12.42 20.40 32.83
CA GLU A 157 -13.86 20.52 33.03
C GLU A 157 -14.53 21.68 32.26
N PHE A 158 -13.76 22.65 31.75
CA PHE A 158 -14.27 23.73 30.91
C PHE A 158 -14.47 23.30 29.44
N ASP A 159 -14.08 22.07 29.08
CA ASP A 159 -14.30 21.50 27.77
C ASP A 159 -15.55 20.62 27.68
N ILE A 160 -16.27 20.79 26.57
CA ILE A 160 -17.60 20.18 26.34
C ILE A 160 -17.58 18.66 26.53
N ASP A 161 -16.54 17.99 26.02
CA ASP A 161 -16.45 16.52 26.02
C ASP A 161 -15.60 15.95 27.16
N PHE A 162 -15.03 16.77 28.06
CA PHE A 162 -14.11 16.27 29.09
C PHE A 162 -14.75 15.23 30.02
N THR A 163 -16.00 15.44 30.40
CA THR A 163 -16.77 14.50 31.24
C THR A 163 -17.10 13.19 30.52
N ASN A 164 -16.99 13.16 29.19
CA ASN A 164 -17.18 11.98 28.35
C ASN A 164 -15.86 11.26 28.03
N LEU A 165 -14.73 11.70 28.60
CA LEU A 165 -13.44 11.05 28.46
C LEU A 165 -13.23 9.98 29.54
N TYR A 166 -12.72 8.85 29.09
CA TYR A 166 -12.45 7.68 29.91
C TYR A 166 -11.07 7.12 29.59
N VAL A 167 -10.48 6.41 30.55
CA VAL A 167 -9.35 5.53 30.34
C VAL A 167 -9.89 4.10 30.29
N TRP A 168 -9.65 3.42 29.18
CA TRP A 168 -9.89 2.00 29.04
C TRP A 168 -8.65 1.22 29.53
N LEU A 169 -8.80 0.62 30.71
CA LEU A 169 -7.84 -0.29 31.31
C LEU A 169 -8.26 -1.71 30.97
N ASP A 170 -7.74 -2.25 29.86
CA ASP A 170 -8.01 -3.62 29.42
C ASP A 170 -7.28 -4.62 30.33
N THR A 171 -7.95 -5.01 31.41
CA THR A 171 -7.37 -5.84 32.47
C THR A 171 -7.24 -7.30 32.05
N ASN A 172 -8.18 -7.79 31.24
CA ASN A 172 -8.19 -9.16 30.77
C ASN A 172 -7.50 -9.35 29.40
N GLN A 173 -7.09 -8.25 28.76
CA GLN A 173 -6.28 -8.19 27.55
C GLN A 173 -6.97 -8.83 26.35
N ASN A 174 -8.28 -8.61 26.22
CA ASN A 174 -9.09 -9.18 25.14
C ASN A 174 -9.39 -8.18 24.00
N GLY A 175 -8.99 -6.91 24.14
CA GLY A 175 -9.23 -5.88 23.13
C GLY A 175 -10.71 -5.50 22.98
N VAL A 176 -11.55 -5.78 23.96
CA VAL A 176 -12.98 -5.45 24.03
C VAL A 176 -13.24 -4.70 25.33
N VAL A 177 -14.02 -3.62 25.26
CA VAL A 177 -14.39 -2.87 26.47
C VAL A 177 -15.40 -3.68 27.28
N ASP A 178 -14.97 -4.14 28.47
CA ASP A 178 -15.83 -4.75 29.47
C ASP A 178 -16.33 -3.74 30.51
N ARG A 179 -17.44 -4.07 31.20
CA ARG A 179 -18.16 -3.16 32.12
C ARG A 179 -17.27 -2.49 33.18
N ASP A 180 -16.26 -3.20 33.67
CA ASP A 180 -15.42 -2.77 34.78
C ASP A 180 -14.05 -2.21 34.34
N GLU A 181 -13.83 -2.09 33.04
CA GLU A 181 -12.55 -1.66 32.45
C GLU A 181 -12.52 -0.19 32.02
N LEU A 182 -13.69 0.46 32.02
CA LEU A 182 -13.85 1.84 31.58
C LEU A 182 -13.94 2.77 32.79
N HIS A 183 -12.95 3.64 32.94
CA HIS A 183 -12.84 4.54 34.10
C HIS A 183 -12.87 6.00 33.65
N SER A 184 -13.80 6.80 34.20
CA SER A 184 -13.83 8.23 33.91
C SER A 184 -12.58 8.91 34.47
N LEU A 185 -12.15 10.01 33.83
CA LEU A 185 -11.01 10.81 34.33
C LEU A 185 -11.20 11.24 35.79
N GLN A 186 -12.42 11.66 36.15
CA GLN A 186 -12.77 12.03 37.53
C GLN A 186 -12.60 10.86 38.52
N LYS A 187 -13.01 9.64 38.17
CA LYS A 187 -12.84 8.46 39.04
C LYS A 187 -11.38 8.10 39.26
N LEU A 188 -10.53 8.40 38.27
CA LEU A 188 -9.08 8.25 38.35
C LEU A 188 -8.38 9.46 39.02
N GLY A 189 -9.16 10.46 39.46
CA GLY A 189 -8.62 11.68 40.06
C GLY A 189 -7.87 12.58 39.08
N ILE A 190 -8.04 12.38 37.77
CA ILE A 190 -7.40 13.20 36.73
C ILE A 190 -8.22 14.48 36.56
N LYS A 191 -7.62 15.61 36.91
CA LYS A 191 -8.24 16.94 36.85
C LYS A 191 -8.10 17.58 35.48
N SER A 192 -6.92 17.49 34.87
CA SER A 192 -6.66 18.11 33.57
C SER A 192 -5.47 17.50 32.83
N LEU A 193 -5.48 17.57 31.50
CA LEU A 193 -4.35 17.21 30.64
C LEU A 193 -3.73 18.49 30.08
N ASN A 194 -2.42 18.69 30.31
CA ASN A 194 -1.70 19.82 29.72
C ASN A 194 -1.25 19.47 28.30
N ILE A 195 -1.90 20.07 27.32
CA ILE A 195 -1.58 19.87 25.89
C ILE A 195 -0.68 20.97 25.32
N ALA A 196 -0.40 22.03 26.08
CA ALA A 196 0.58 23.06 25.71
C ALA A 196 2.03 22.54 25.69
N SER A 197 2.36 21.65 26.65
CA SER A 197 3.74 21.21 26.91
C SER A 197 4.02 19.78 26.46
N VAL A 198 3.53 19.40 25.27
CA VAL A 198 3.77 18.07 24.70
C VAL A 198 5.10 18.05 23.96
N VAL A 199 6.00 17.15 24.38
CA VAL A 199 7.34 16.99 23.80
C VAL A 199 7.38 15.85 22.80
N ASN A 200 8.09 16.05 21.69
CA ASN A 200 8.35 14.96 20.75
C ASN A 200 9.30 13.94 21.37
N LYS A 201 9.03 12.66 21.12
CA LYS A 201 9.79 11.49 21.57
C LYS A 201 10.09 10.58 20.38
N ASN A 202 11.01 9.65 20.60
CA ASN A 202 11.27 8.52 19.74
C ASN A 202 11.75 7.36 20.63
N ILE A 203 10.88 6.95 21.55
CA ILE A 203 11.19 5.91 22.55
C ILE A 203 10.51 4.63 22.09
N ARG A 204 11.31 3.60 21.85
CA ARG A 204 10.81 2.27 21.54
C ARG A 204 10.50 1.52 22.84
N VAL A 205 9.28 1.00 22.95
CA VAL A 205 8.82 0.13 24.03
C VAL A 205 8.32 -1.14 23.36
N ASN A 206 9.07 -2.23 23.53
CA ASN A 206 8.95 -3.42 22.69
C ASN A 206 9.08 -3.07 21.19
N LYS A 207 8.10 -3.36 20.32
CA LYS A 207 8.14 -2.92 18.91
C LYS A 207 7.38 -1.61 18.68
N SER A 208 6.52 -1.22 19.61
CA SER A 208 5.79 0.05 19.63
C SER A 208 6.70 1.25 19.84
N ILE A 209 6.25 2.43 19.38
CA ILE A 209 7.03 3.67 19.45
C ILE A 209 6.21 4.79 20.06
N ILE A 210 6.70 5.36 21.16
CA ILE A 210 6.19 6.60 21.74
C ILE A 210 6.72 7.78 20.91
N THR A 211 5.80 8.53 20.31
CA THR A 211 6.09 9.67 19.42
C THR A 211 6.00 11.01 20.13
N LYS A 212 5.17 11.11 21.17
CA LYS A 212 5.02 12.32 21.99
C LYS A 212 4.70 11.97 23.43
N GLN A 213 5.00 12.89 24.34
CA GLN A 213 4.66 12.76 25.76
C GLN A 213 4.20 14.10 26.32
N GLY A 214 3.14 14.07 27.12
CA GLY A 214 2.62 15.20 27.90
C GLY A 214 2.41 14.84 29.36
N GLN A 215 1.81 15.75 30.12
CA GLN A 215 1.52 15.57 31.55
C GLN A 215 0.06 15.86 31.86
N PHE A 216 -0.50 15.12 32.80
CA PHE A 216 -1.79 15.44 33.41
C PHE A 216 -1.59 15.79 34.88
N ILE A 217 -2.55 16.52 35.44
CA ILE A 217 -2.60 16.91 36.84
C ILE A 217 -3.73 16.15 37.50
N GLN A 218 -3.47 15.60 38.69
CA GLN A 218 -4.48 14.97 39.53
C GLN A 218 -5.14 15.99 40.47
N GLU A 219 -6.28 15.64 41.06
CA GLU A 219 -7.00 16.47 42.03
C GLU A 219 -6.16 16.79 43.28
N ASP A 220 -5.26 15.89 43.68
CA ASP A 220 -4.33 16.11 44.79
C ASP A 220 -3.10 16.98 44.41
N GLY A 221 -3.06 17.44 43.15
CA GLY A 221 -1.97 18.25 42.59
C GLY A 221 -0.75 17.47 42.12
N SER A 222 -0.71 16.14 42.33
CA SER A 222 0.33 15.30 41.76
C SER A 222 0.23 15.26 40.22
N LYS A 223 1.32 14.88 39.57
CA LYS A 223 1.39 14.83 38.11
C LYS A 223 1.55 13.40 37.65
N GLY A 224 0.91 13.06 36.54
CA GLY A 224 1.18 11.84 35.79
C GLY A 224 1.52 12.14 34.34
N SER A 225 1.68 11.10 33.53
CA SER A 225 2.08 11.24 32.13
C SER A 225 1.08 10.58 31.18
N PHE A 226 0.90 11.21 30.02
CA PHE A 226 0.25 10.58 28.88
C PHE A 226 1.20 10.59 27.69
N VAL A 227 1.02 9.64 26.79
CA VAL A 227 1.84 9.51 25.59
C VAL A 227 0.99 9.36 24.34
N GLU A 228 1.50 9.88 23.23
CA GLU A 228 1.08 9.42 21.90
C GLU A 228 1.97 8.25 21.51
N ILE A 229 1.36 7.11 21.19
CA ILE A 229 2.06 5.88 20.87
C ILE A 229 1.54 5.27 19.57
N ASN A 230 2.50 4.81 18.76
CA ASN A 230 2.25 3.93 17.63
C ASN A 230 2.37 2.49 18.11
N LEU A 231 1.23 1.90 18.44
CA LEU A 231 1.14 0.49 18.83
C LEU A 231 1.50 -0.39 17.64
N PHE A 232 2.43 -1.32 17.86
CA PHE A 232 2.83 -2.28 16.86
C PHE A 232 1.69 -3.29 16.61
N GLN A 233 1.46 -3.60 15.33
CA GLN A 233 0.51 -4.63 14.91
C GLN A 233 1.26 -5.71 14.12
N ASP A 234 0.95 -6.98 14.38
CA ASP A 234 1.47 -8.12 13.64
C ASP A 234 0.34 -8.82 12.85
N PRO A 235 0.22 -8.53 11.54
CA PRO A 235 -0.76 -9.16 10.65
C PRO A 235 -0.59 -10.67 10.47
N TYR A 236 0.43 -11.29 11.08
CA TYR A 236 0.48 -12.74 11.22
C TYR A 236 -0.68 -13.26 12.07
N TYR A 237 -0.99 -12.59 13.18
CA TYR A 237 -2.15 -12.88 14.02
C TYR A 237 -3.31 -12.00 13.57
N ARG A 238 -4.34 -12.60 12.98
CA ARG A 238 -5.45 -11.83 12.44
C ARG A 238 -6.77 -12.58 12.41
N GLU A 239 -7.85 -11.81 12.45
CA GLU A 239 -9.21 -12.27 12.22
C GLU A 239 -9.95 -11.26 11.34
N PHE A 240 -10.54 -11.71 10.24
CA PHE A 240 -11.43 -10.87 9.45
C PHE A 240 -12.77 -10.70 10.16
N THR A 241 -13.27 -9.47 10.22
CA THR A 241 -14.51 -9.15 10.95
C THR A 241 -15.75 -9.69 10.24
N ASP A 242 -15.70 -9.85 8.92
CA ASP A 242 -16.74 -10.49 8.13
C ASP A 242 -16.41 -11.95 7.81
N LYS A 243 -17.44 -12.79 7.92
CA LYS A 243 -17.40 -14.21 7.55
C LYS A 243 -18.00 -14.39 6.16
N ILE A 244 -17.32 -15.20 5.34
CA ILE A 244 -17.77 -15.49 3.98
C ILE A 244 -18.20 -16.96 3.91
N ALA A 245 -19.34 -17.22 3.28
CA ALA A 245 -19.79 -18.58 3.03
C ALA A 245 -18.86 -19.25 2.01
N VAL A 246 -18.13 -20.28 2.44
CA VAL A 246 -17.16 -21.00 1.61
C VAL A 246 -17.86 -21.74 0.46
N SER A 247 -17.37 -21.53 -0.77
CA SER A 247 -17.89 -22.19 -1.98
C SER A 247 -17.67 -23.72 -1.97
N GLU A 248 -18.47 -24.47 -2.73
CA GLU A 248 -18.34 -25.94 -2.83
C GLU A 248 -16.96 -26.37 -3.32
N ASN A 249 -16.34 -25.60 -4.22
CA ASN A 249 -14.97 -25.87 -4.67
C ASN A 249 -13.96 -25.60 -3.55
N ALA A 250 -14.09 -24.51 -2.81
CA ALA A 250 -13.18 -24.20 -1.72
C ALA A 250 -13.26 -25.23 -0.57
N LYS A 251 -14.42 -25.80 -0.26
CA LYS A 251 -14.57 -26.86 0.76
C LYS A 251 -13.71 -28.10 0.49
N LYS A 252 -13.36 -28.34 -0.78
CA LYS A 252 -12.52 -29.47 -1.23
C LYS A 252 -11.03 -29.26 -0.94
N LEU A 253 -10.63 -28.02 -0.66
CA LEU A 253 -9.25 -27.65 -0.37
C LEU A 253 -8.99 -27.62 1.14
N PRO A 254 -7.74 -27.79 1.59
CA PRO A 254 -7.38 -27.60 2.98
C PRO A 254 -7.67 -26.16 3.44
N ASN A 255 -8.06 -26.00 4.71
CA ASN A 255 -8.27 -24.67 5.29
C ASN A 255 -6.95 -24.06 5.77
N ILE A 256 -6.14 -23.59 4.83
CA ILE A 256 -4.82 -23.00 5.10
C ILE A 256 -4.98 -21.56 5.59
N LYS A 257 -4.58 -21.31 6.83
CA LYS A 257 -4.41 -19.96 7.36
C LYS A 257 -3.37 -19.20 6.53
N ALA A 258 -3.72 -18.03 6.00
CA ALA A 258 -2.72 -17.15 5.41
C ALA A 258 -2.19 -16.17 6.47
N SER A 259 -1.45 -15.14 6.06
CA SER A 259 -0.93 -14.07 6.91
C SER A 259 -1.10 -12.73 6.20
N GLY A 260 -0.82 -11.61 6.87
CA GLY A 260 -0.92 -10.31 6.24
C GLY A 260 -2.37 -9.86 6.06
N TYR A 261 -2.73 -9.37 4.88
CA TYR A 261 -4.07 -8.90 4.57
C TYR A 261 -4.83 -9.79 3.58
N VAL A 262 -4.21 -10.87 3.08
CA VAL A 262 -4.91 -11.88 2.26
C VAL A 262 -5.79 -12.78 3.10
N ARG A 263 -6.85 -13.33 2.52
CA ARG A 263 -7.77 -14.27 3.17
C ARG A 263 -7.16 -15.66 3.33
N ASP A 264 -7.73 -16.46 4.23
CA ASP A 264 -7.38 -17.89 4.34
C ASP A 264 -7.85 -18.65 3.09
N LEU A 265 -7.19 -19.75 2.72
CA LEU A 265 -7.26 -20.34 1.37
C LEU A 265 -8.68 -20.59 0.86
N GLN A 266 -9.56 -21.13 1.71
CA GLN A 266 -10.93 -21.44 1.31
C GLN A 266 -11.76 -20.18 1.03
N GLU A 267 -11.62 -19.15 1.87
CA GLU A 267 -12.26 -17.86 1.62
C GLU A 267 -11.62 -17.15 0.43
N ALA A 268 -10.30 -17.27 0.27
CA ALA A 268 -9.56 -16.71 -0.85
C ALA A 268 -10.02 -17.28 -2.19
N VAL A 269 -10.19 -18.60 -2.30
CA VAL A 269 -10.75 -19.26 -3.48
C VAL A 269 -12.21 -18.87 -3.72
N THR A 270 -12.97 -18.68 -2.65
CA THR A 270 -14.36 -18.23 -2.77
C THR A 270 -14.45 -16.81 -3.35
N LEU A 271 -13.54 -15.92 -2.95
CA LEU A 271 -13.48 -14.55 -3.44
C LEU A 271 -12.85 -14.43 -4.83
N ASN A 272 -11.85 -15.26 -5.12
CA ASN A 272 -11.19 -15.33 -6.41
C ASN A 272 -11.25 -16.78 -6.97
N PRO A 273 -12.28 -17.12 -7.77
CA PRO A 273 -12.44 -18.45 -8.35
C PRO A 273 -11.26 -18.90 -9.21
N ASP A 274 -10.48 -17.97 -9.77
CA ASP A 274 -9.29 -18.26 -10.58
C ASP A 274 -8.15 -18.90 -9.75
N LEU A 275 -8.17 -18.75 -8.41
CA LEU A 275 -7.20 -19.39 -7.52
C LEU A 275 -7.41 -20.91 -7.40
N TYR A 276 -8.64 -21.40 -7.53
CA TYR A 276 -8.95 -22.83 -7.38
C TYR A 276 -8.13 -23.74 -8.32
N PRO A 277 -8.18 -23.56 -9.66
CA PRO A 277 -7.45 -24.43 -10.57
C PRO A 277 -5.93 -24.39 -10.33
N VAL A 278 -5.37 -23.23 -9.97
CA VAL A 278 -3.93 -23.09 -9.69
C VAL A 278 -3.52 -23.94 -8.47
N ILE A 279 -4.36 -23.99 -7.44
CA ILE A 279 -4.10 -24.80 -6.24
C ILE A 279 -4.28 -26.29 -6.53
N VAL A 280 -5.30 -26.67 -7.31
CA VAL A 280 -5.51 -28.06 -7.74
C VAL A 280 -4.30 -28.55 -8.55
N ASP A 281 -3.84 -27.77 -9.52
CA ASP A 281 -2.67 -28.08 -10.34
C ASP A 281 -1.41 -28.23 -9.47
N TYR A 282 -1.22 -27.36 -8.48
CA TYR A 282 -0.12 -27.47 -7.52
C TYR A 282 -0.09 -28.83 -6.80
N PHE A 283 -1.24 -29.32 -6.34
CA PHE A 283 -1.33 -30.60 -5.64
C PHE A 283 -1.20 -31.80 -6.60
N ALA A 284 -1.60 -31.67 -7.86
CA ALA A 284 -1.49 -32.69 -8.89
C ALA A 284 -0.05 -32.90 -9.42
N ILE A 285 0.81 -31.89 -9.35
CA ILE A 285 2.22 -32.03 -9.75
C ILE A 285 2.93 -33.02 -8.81
N ASP A 286 3.80 -33.89 -9.31
CA ASP A 286 4.65 -34.74 -8.45
C ASP A 286 6.05 -34.16 -8.23
N LEU A 287 6.63 -33.58 -9.29
CA LEU A 287 8.00 -33.08 -9.27
C LEU A 287 8.11 -31.79 -8.44
N ALA A 288 8.96 -31.79 -7.41
CA ALA A 288 9.12 -30.66 -6.48
C ALA A 288 9.46 -29.34 -7.19
N ASP A 289 10.39 -29.34 -8.14
CA ASP A 289 10.79 -28.11 -8.86
C ASP A 289 9.64 -27.52 -9.68
N ARG A 290 8.86 -28.37 -10.35
CA ARG A 290 7.68 -27.92 -11.12
C ARG A 290 6.60 -27.35 -10.20
N ARG A 291 6.47 -27.91 -9.00
CA ARG A 291 5.54 -27.45 -7.98
C ARG A 291 5.98 -26.10 -7.42
N PHE A 292 7.26 -25.95 -7.10
CA PHE A 292 7.83 -24.69 -6.63
C PHE A 292 7.63 -23.56 -7.66
N ASN A 293 7.77 -23.87 -8.95
CA ASN A 293 7.53 -22.90 -10.03
C ASN A 293 6.06 -22.41 -10.14
N GLN A 294 5.09 -23.05 -9.47
CA GLN A 294 3.70 -22.56 -9.42
C GLN A 294 3.48 -21.47 -8.37
N MET A 295 4.43 -21.28 -7.45
CA MET A 295 4.24 -20.40 -6.30
C MET A 295 3.99 -18.93 -6.68
N ASP A 296 4.65 -18.44 -7.74
CA ASP A 296 4.44 -17.07 -8.20
C ASP A 296 2.99 -16.82 -8.65
N GLN A 297 2.39 -17.79 -9.35
CA GLN A 297 1.00 -17.72 -9.79
C GLN A 297 0.03 -17.87 -8.62
N ILE A 298 0.32 -18.77 -7.67
CA ILE A 298 -0.46 -18.92 -6.43
C ILE A 298 -0.48 -17.61 -5.65
N ILE A 299 0.69 -17.01 -5.39
CA ILE A 299 0.83 -15.76 -4.64
C ILE A 299 0.11 -14.63 -5.37
N PHE A 300 0.19 -14.58 -6.70
CA PHE A 300 -0.52 -13.60 -7.51
C PHE A 300 -2.04 -13.73 -7.40
N GLU A 301 -2.59 -14.91 -7.64
CA GLU A 301 -4.05 -15.11 -7.59
C GLU A 301 -4.59 -14.95 -6.16
N TRP A 302 -3.83 -15.38 -5.16
CA TRP A 302 -4.22 -15.26 -3.77
C TRP A 302 -4.13 -13.81 -3.27
N SER A 303 -3.16 -13.01 -3.75
CA SER A 303 -3.07 -11.58 -3.38
C SER A 303 -4.26 -10.75 -3.86
N LYS A 304 -4.95 -11.15 -4.93
CA LYS A 304 -6.18 -10.48 -5.43
C LYS A 304 -7.34 -10.52 -4.43
N THR A 305 -7.26 -11.33 -3.38
CA THR A 305 -8.29 -11.44 -2.34
C THR A 305 -8.21 -10.35 -1.28
N LEU A 306 -7.19 -9.50 -1.34
CA LEU A 306 -7.12 -8.29 -0.55
C LEU A 306 -8.31 -7.37 -0.87
N LYS A 307 -9.08 -6.99 0.15
CA LYS A 307 -10.05 -5.91 0.03
C LYS A 307 -9.29 -4.61 -0.23
N ASN A 308 -9.43 -4.07 -1.45
CA ASN A 308 -8.83 -2.82 -1.95
C ASN A 308 -7.33 -2.96 -2.30
N PRO A 309 -6.88 -2.66 -3.54
CA PRO A 309 -5.46 -2.67 -3.87
C PRO A 309 -4.73 -1.62 -3.03
N TYR A 310 -4.12 -2.07 -1.93
CA TYR A 310 -3.61 -1.23 -0.85
C TYR A 310 -2.75 -0.08 -1.37
N LEU A 311 -1.92 -0.32 -2.39
CA LEU A 311 -1.08 0.69 -2.99
C LEU A 311 -1.88 1.83 -3.67
N GLU A 312 -2.90 1.50 -4.46
CA GLU A 312 -3.75 2.48 -5.14
C GLU A 312 -4.57 3.30 -4.13
N SER A 313 -5.14 2.65 -3.12
CA SER A 313 -5.90 3.35 -2.08
C SER A 313 -5.01 4.30 -1.28
N ARG A 314 -3.77 3.89 -0.99
CA ARG A 314 -2.77 4.72 -0.31
C ARG A 314 -2.38 5.93 -1.15
N LEU A 315 -2.12 5.74 -2.44
CA LEU A 315 -1.88 6.85 -3.38
C LEU A 315 -3.09 7.81 -3.45
N LYS A 316 -4.30 7.26 -3.49
CA LYS A 316 -5.52 8.08 -3.48
C LYS A 316 -5.67 8.86 -2.18
N SER A 317 -5.34 8.27 -1.03
CA SER A 317 -5.42 8.92 0.28
C SER A 317 -4.50 10.14 0.43
N ILE A 318 -3.38 10.17 -0.31
CA ILE A 318 -2.47 11.32 -0.33
C ILE A 318 -2.83 12.34 -1.39
N SER A 319 -3.90 12.15 -2.17
CA SER A 319 -4.42 13.19 -3.08
C SER A 319 -4.82 14.45 -2.31
N THR A 320 -4.91 15.58 -3.01
CA THR A 320 -5.31 16.88 -2.44
C THR A 320 -6.47 17.46 -3.27
N PRO A 321 -7.09 18.57 -2.86
CA PRO A 321 -8.08 19.25 -3.70
C PRO A 321 -7.53 19.65 -5.08
N LYS A 322 -6.20 19.85 -5.21
CA LYS A 322 -5.53 20.26 -6.45
C LYS A 322 -4.88 19.12 -7.21
N PHE A 323 -4.48 18.04 -6.54
CA PHE A 323 -3.77 16.92 -7.16
C PHE A 323 -4.48 15.59 -6.95
N ASP A 324 -4.73 14.86 -8.04
CA ASP A 324 -5.30 13.52 -8.05
C ASP A 324 -4.21 12.49 -8.35
N ILE A 325 -3.72 11.81 -7.31
CA ILE A 325 -2.59 10.90 -7.40
C ILE A 325 -3.12 9.48 -7.59
N ARG A 326 -2.70 8.81 -8.67
CA ARG A 326 -3.15 7.47 -9.06
C ARG A 326 -2.01 6.59 -9.53
N LEU A 327 -2.27 5.28 -9.56
CA LEU A 327 -1.37 4.30 -10.14
C LEU A 327 -1.43 4.36 -11.68
N GLY A 328 -0.27 4.32 -12.33
CA GLY A 328 -0.15 4.18 -13.78
C GLY A 328 -0.55 2.78 -14.26
N LYS A 329 -0.92 2.68 -15.55
CA LYS A 329 -1.37 1.41 -16.15
C LYS A 329 -0.27 0.35 -16.19
N ASP A 330 0.98 0.77 -16.32
CA ASP A 330 2.15 -0.10 -16.31
C ASP A 330 2.43 -0.72 -14.94
N LEU A 331 1.80 -0.21 -13.87
CA LEU A 331 1.84 -0.80 -12.54
C LEU A 331 0.55 -1.59 -12.21
N GLN A 332 -0.29 -1.86 -13.20
CA GLN A 332 -1.40 -2.82 -13.08
C GLN A 332 -0.90 -4.18 -13.60
N PHE A 333 -1.11 -5.23 -12.82
CA PHE A 333 -0.49 -6.53 -13.05
C PHE A 333 -1.53 -7.60 -13.36
N ASP A 334 -1.22 -8.42 -14.38
CA ASP A 334 -2.02 -9.60 -14.74
C ASP A 334 -1.30 -10.93 -14.37
N LYS A 335 -0.05 -10.86 -13.87
CA LYS A 335 0.75 -11.98 -13.32
C LYS A 335 2.03 -11.50 -12.60
N TYR A 336 2.60 -12.32 -11.73
CA TYR A 336 3.98 -12.17 -11.24
C TYR A 336 4.93 -13.07 -12.06
N THR A 337 5.94 -12.49 -12.72
CA THR A 337 7.02 -13.23 -13.40
C THR A 337 8.32 -12.43 -13.34
N ASP A 338 9.45 -13.03 -12.99
CA ASP A 338 10.83 -12.48 -12.95
C ASP A 338 11.03 -11.16 -12.17
N ILE A 339 10.74 -11.14 -10.86
CA ILE A 339 10.87 -9.95 -9.98
C ILE A 339 12.23 -9.19 -10.07
N ALA A 340 13.27 -9.73 -10.73
CA ALA A 340 14.58 -9.12 -10.87
C ALA A 340 14.82 -8.22 -12.11
N LEU A 341 13.94 -8.21 -13.13
CA LEU A 341 14.31 -7.64 -14.45
C LEU A 341 13.83 -6.21 -14.72
N ASP A 342 12.77 -5.74 -14.07
CA ASP A 342 12.09 -4.47 -14.37
C ASP A 342 11.43 -3.92 -13.10
N ASN A 343 11.40 -2.58 -12.97
CA ASN A 343 10.69 -1.84 -11.93
C ASN A 343 9.22 -2.27 -11.78
N GLN A 344 8.54 -2.56 -12.89
CA GLN A 344 7.18 -3.10 -12.86
C GLN A 344 7.14 -4.35 -11.97
N LYS A 345 8.00 -5.33 -12.25
CA LYS A 345 8.04 -6.63 -11.54
C LYS A 345 8.49 -6.49 -10.08
N ILE A 346 9.37 -5.53 -9.79
CA ILE A 346 9.75 -5.18 -8.40
C ILE A 346 8.55 -4.66 -7.62
N VAL A 347 7.77 -3.73 -8.17
CA VAL A 347 6.56 -3.22 -7.51
C VAL A 347 5.53 -4.32 -7.30
N ALA A 348 5.39 -5.23 -8.26
CA ALA A 348 4.53 -6.41 -8.13
C ALA A 348 4.95 -7.28 -6.93
N GLY A 349 6.25 -7.58 -6.80
CA GLY A 349 6.81 -8.32 -5.67
C GLY A 349 6.63 -7.58 -4.34
N LEU A 350 6.80 -6.25 -4.31
CA LEU A 350 6.51 -5.43 -3.14
C LEU A 350 5.05 -5.54 -2.72
N MET A 351 4.11 -5.47 -3.66
CA MET A 351 2.68 -5.63 -3.37
C MET A 351 2.37 -7.02 -2.80
N ALA A 352 3.01 -8.07 -3.33
CA ALA A 352 2.89 -9.42 -2.77
C ALA A 352 3.43 -9.51 -1.34
N ILE A 353 4.60 -8.91 -1.07
CA ILE A 353 5.18 -8.84 0.27
C ILE A 353 4.21 -8.10 1.21
N GLU A 354 3.73 -6.91 0.83
CA GLU A 354 2.76 -6.15 1.63
C GLU A 354 1.49 -6.97 1.87
N ALA A 355 1.02 -7.72 0.87
CA ALA A 355 -0.18 -8.53 0.95
C ALA A 355 -0.06 -9.69 1.97
N PHE A 356 1.05 -10.42 1.95
CA PHE A 356 1.24 -11.62 2.77
C PHE A 356 1.90 -11.36 4.12
N THR A 357 2.62 -10.25 4.28
CA THR A 357 3.26 -9.88 5.56
C THR A 357 2.47 -8.80 6.30
N GLY A 358 1.65 -8.04 5.58
CA GLY A 358 0.98 -6.85 6.09
C GLY A 358 1.92 -5.67 6.40
N GLN A 359 3.22 -5.81 6.12
CA GLN A 359 4.22 -4.77 6.33
C GLN A 359 4.32 -3.87 5.11
N ARG A 360 4.04 -2.57 5.29
CA ARG A 360 4.20 -1.56 4.23
C ARG A 360 5.67 -1.41 3.88
N GLN A 361 5.97 -1.46 2.59
CA GLN A 361 7.34 -1.36 2.09
C GLN A 361 7.63 0.03 1.51
N LEU A 362 6.65 0.61 0.80
CA LEU A 362 6.77 1.96 0.25
C LEU A 362 6.28 2.99 1.27
N HIS A 363 6.89 4.17 1.33
CA HIS A 363 6.41 5.28 2.14
C HIS A 363 6.24 6.52 1.26
N PHE A 364 5.15 7.25 1.48
CA PHE A 364 4.79 8.42 0.68
C PHE A 364 4.88 9.67 1.53
N PHE A 365 5.60 10.67 1.03
CA PHE A 365 5.66 12.00 1.64
C PHE A 365 5.20 13.02 0.60
N LYS A 366 4.41 13.99 1.06
CA LYS A 366 3.96 15.09 0.21
C LYS A 366 4.09 16.42 0.92
N THR A 367 4.44 17.44 0.14
CA THR A 367 4.36 18.84 0.54
C THR A 367 3.68 19.61 -0.58
N GLU A 368 2.62 20.34 -0.26
CA GLU A 368 1.90 21.20 -1.20
C GLU A 368 2.15 22.66 -0.81
N VAL A 369 2.61 23.46 -1.78
CA VAL A 369 2.95 24.87 -1.57
C VAL A 369 2.28 25.71 -2.66
N LEU A 370 1.73 26.86 -2.27
CA LEU A 370 1.29 27.87 -3.23
C LEU A 370 2.45 28.81 -3.53
N ASN A 371 2.85 28.89 -4.79
CA ASN A 371 3.81 29.87 -5.25
C ASN A 371 3.11 31.24 -5.34
N SER A 372 3.51 32.19 -4.49
CA SER A 372 2.86 33.50 -4.39
C SER A 372 3.08 34.39 -5.62
N LEU A 373 4.13 34.14 -6.41
CA LEU A 373 4.45 34.92 -7.60
C LEU A 373 3.66 34.44 -8.83
N THR A 374 3.65 33.13 -9.06
CA THR A 374 3.00 32.53 -10.23
C THR A 374 1.54 32.15 -9.97
N GLN A 375 1.11 32.16 -8.71
CA GLN A 375 -0.18 31.64 -8.25
C GLN A 375 -0.40 30.16 -8.60
N THR A 376 0.69 29.42 -8.90
CA THR A 376 0.63 27.98 -9.19
C THR A 376 0.81 27.17 -7.92
N TRP A 377 0.06 26.08 -7.82
CA TRP A 377 0.26 25.10 -6.76
C TRP A 377 1.38 24.14 -7.16
N GLU A 378 2.30 23.86 -6.24
CA GLU A 378 3.40 22.91 -6.42
C GLU A 378 3.26 21.78 -5.41
N LEU A 379 3.19 20.55 -5.93
CA LEU A 379 3.22 19.32 -5.16
C LEU A 379 4.61 18.71 -5.26
N ASN A 380 5.30 18.61 -4.13
CA ASN A 380 6.49 17.79 -3.98
C ASN A 380 6.06 16.43 -3.46
N LEU A 381 6.19 15.39 -4.28
CA LEU A 381 5.88 14.00 -3.95
C LEU A 381 7.18 13.20 -3.85
N ILE A 382 7.38 12.54 -2.71
CA ILE A 382 8.54 11.68 -2.45
C ILE A 382 8.03 10.29 -2.13
N ILE A 383 8.65 9.28 -2.74
CA ILE A 383 8.48 7.87 -2.38
C ILE A 383 9.80 7.36 -1.85
N SER A 384 9.77 6.68 -0.71
CA SER A 384 10.92 5.98 -0.16
C SER A 384 10.65 4.49 0.04
N PHE A 385 11.75 3.73 0.08
CA PHE A 385 11.81 2.33 0.46
C PHE A 385 13.03 2.16 1.38
N GLU A 386 12.88 1.47 2.51
CA GLU A 386 13.95 1.31 3.51
C GLU A 386 14.59 2.66 3.91
N ASN A 387 13.76 3.68 4.11
CA ASN A 387 14.16 5.06 4.43
C ASN A 387 15.05 5.76 3.38
N GLN A 388 15.19 5.19 2.18
CA GLN A 388 15.91 5.79 1.06
C GLN A 388 14.93 6.26 -0.01
N VAL A 389 15.12 7.48 -0.53
CA VAL A 389 14.28 8.04 -1.58
C VAL A 389 14.50 7.27 -2.88
N ILE A 390 13.41 6.73 -3.43
CA ILE A 390 13.40 6.03 -4.73
C ILE A 390 12.69 6.84 -5.81
N MET A 391 11.93 7.87 -5.42
CA MET A 391 11.34 8.84 -6.34
C MET A 391 11.17 10.18 -5.63
N SER A 392 11.47 11.27 -6.34
CA SER A 392 11.16 12.64 -5.93
C SER A 392 10.71 13.41 -7.15
N GLN A 393 9.47 13.93 -7.12
CA GLN A 393 8.87 14.63 -8.23
C GLN A 393 8.20 15.92 -7.75
N THR A 394 8.48 17.02 -8.43
CA THR A 394 7.73 18.27 -8.29
C THR A 394 6.72 18.38 -9.44
N ILE A 395 5.44 18.52 -9.12
CA ILE A 395 4.35 18.69 -10.09
C ILE A 395 3.68 20.04 -9.85
N SER A 396 3.53 20.84 -10.89
CA SER A 396 2.80 22.11 -10.83
C SER A 396 1.37 21.97 -11.38
N ALA A 397 0.42 22.62 -10.71
CA ALA A 397 -0.96 22.77 -11.15
C ALA A 397 -1.31 24.25 -11.33
N ASN A 398 -2.08 24.54 -12.37
CA ASN A 398 -2.51 25.90 -12.71
C ASN A 398 -3.52 26.44 -11.68
N PRO A 399 -3.68 27.77 -11.57
CA PRO A 399 -4.62 28.40 -10.64
C PRO A 399 -6.09 28.17 -11.01
N ASP A 400 -6.39 27.66 -12.20
CA ASP A 400 -7.73 27.51 -12.81
C ASP A 400 -8.69 26.59 -12.02
N GLY A 401 -8.21 25.98 -10.93
CA GLY A 401 -9.00 25.12 -10.07
C GLY A 401 -9.19 23.70 -10.60
N THR A 402 -8.66 23.39 -11.78
CA THR A 402 -8.71 22.03 -12.31
C THR A 402 -7.80 21.11 -11.49
N LYS A 403 -8.36 19.94 -11.12
CA LYS A 403 -7.59 18.94 -10.37
C LYS A 403 -6.59 18.27 -11.32
N LYS A 404 -5.30 18.46 -11.07
CA LYS A 404 -4.21 17.89 -11.88
C LYS A 404 -4.03 16.40 -11.56
N GLN A 405 -4.09 15.55 -12.59
CA GLN A 405 -3.79 14.13 -12.42
C GLN A 405 -2.27 13.89 -12.36
N VAL A 406 -1.86 13.05 -11.41
CA VAL A 406 -0.48 12.58 -11.23
C VAL A 406 -0.51 11.05 -11.32
N LEU A 407 0.08 10.50 -12.38
CA LEU A 407 0.15 9.06 -12.61
C LEU A 407 1.53 8.57 -12.20
N LEU A 408 1.59 7.67 -11.22
CA LEU A 408 2.83 7.00 -10.84
C LEU A 408 3.11 5.86 -11.81
N SER A 409 4.19 5.96 -12.58
CA SER A 409 4.68 4.88 -13.45
C SER A 409 5.95 4.25 -12.90
N SER A 410 6.26 3.05 -13.38
CA SER A 410 7.40 2.23 -12.98
C SER A 410 8.75 2.88 -13.28
N ASP A 411 8.86 3.65 -14.36
CA ASP A 411 10.07 4.38 -14.77
C ASP A 411 10.44 5.53 -13.82
N MET A 412 9.47 6.06 -13.07
CA MET A 412 9.71 7.08 -12.04
C MET A 412 10.39 6.50 -10.79
N LEU A 413 10.37 5.18 -10.60
CA LEU A 413 10.89 4.51 -9.40
C LEU A 413 12.31 4.00 -9.64
N SER A 414 13.28 4.53 -8.90
CA SER A 414 14.69 4.17 -9.03
C SER A 414 15.13 3.28 -7.86
N PHE A 415 15.11 1.97 -8.07
CA PHE A 415 15.66 1.00 -7.10
C PHE A 415 17.12 0.66 -7.40
N THR A 416 17.99 0.77 -6.39
CA THR A 416 19.39 0.35 -6.48
C THR A 416 19.50 -1.19 -6.59
N PRO A 417 20.62 -1.74 -7.09
CA PRO A 417 20.85 -3.19 -7.10
C PRO A 417 20.67 -3.83 -5.72
N GLU A 418 21.15 -3.19 -4.65
CA GLU A 418 21.02 -3.68 -3.28
C GLU A 418 19.55 -3.71 -2.83
N GLN A 419 18.78 -2.66 -3.12
CA GLN A 419 17.35 -2.62 -2.81
C GLN A 419 16.59 -3.73 -3.54
N ARG A 420 16.90 -3.97 -4.83
CA ARG A 420 16.29 -5.07 -5.60
C ARG A 420 16.59 -6.43 -4.96
N LEU A 421 17.81 -6.64 -4.47
CA LEU A 421 18.18 -7.87 -3.76
C LEU A 421 17.44 -8.02 -2.43
N ILE A 422 17.24 -6.94 -1.67
CA ILE A 422 16.45 -6.97 -0.43
C ILE A 422 15.00 -7.36 -0.73
N ILE A 423 14.39 -6.73 -1.74
CA ILE A 423 13.01 -7.02 -2.16
C ILE A 423 12.91 -8.48 -2.60
N ARG A 424 13.87 -8.96 -3.40
CA ARG A 424 13.91 -10.34 -3.85
C ARG A 424 13.96 -11.32 -2.68
N LYS A 425 14.86 -11.11 -1.72
CA LYS A 425 14.97 -11.96 -0.52
C LYS A 425 13.67 -11.98 0.28
N LYS A 426 13.04 -10.82 0.51
CA LYS A 426 11.75 -10.74 1.22
C LYS A 426 10.65 -11.50 0.48
N TYR A 427 10.61 -11.40 -0.85
CA TYR A 427 9.65 -12.14 -1.65
C TYR A 427 9.92 -13.65 -1.63
N ASP A 428 11.18 -14.08 -1.79
CA ASP A 428 11.56 -15.49 -1.73
C ASP A 428 11.19 -16.10 -0.37
N MET A 429 11.31 -15.35 0.73
CA MET A 429 10.82 -15.78 2.04
C MET A 429 9.30 -16.01 2.07
N VAL A 430 8.51 -15.16 1.40
CA VAL A 430 7.05 -15.38 1.27
C VAL A 430 6.78 -16.66 0.48
N VAL A 431 7.50 -16.86 -0.63
CA VAL A 431 7.41 -18.07 -1.46
C VAL A 431 7.73 -19.32 -0.66
N GLU A 432 8.88 -19.35 0.01
CA GLU A 432 9.35 -20.51 0.77
C GLU A 432 8.41 -20.86 1.93
N ASN A 433 7.95 -19.86 2.69
CA ASN A 433 7.02 -20.07 3.79
C ASN A 433 5.68 -20.63 3.32
N LEU A 434 5.12 -20.07 2.25
CA LEU A 434 3.85 -20.55 1.70
C LEU A 434 4.01 -21.93 1.08
N TYR A 435 5.11 -22.18 0.37
CA TYR A 435 5.43 -23.47 -0.22
C TYR A 435 5.53 -24.56 0.86
N LYS A 436 6.26 -24.30 1.95
CA LYS A 436 6.37 -25.22 3.09
C LYS A 436 5.00 -25.54 3.68
N LYS A 437 4.16 -24.52 3.87
CA LYS A 437 2.80 -24.68 4.43
C LYS A 437 1.89 -25.52 3.53
N LEU A 438 1.99 -25.34 2.21
CA LEU A 438 1.26 -26.16 1.24
C LEU A 438 1.78 -27.61 1.20
N GLN A 439 3.09 -27.81 1.34
CA GLN A 439 3.69 -29.16 1.39
C GLN A 439 3.24 -29.98 2.60
N GLU A 440 3.18 -29.36 3.79
CA GLU A 440 2.76 -30.05 5.03
C GLU A 440 1.35 -30.68 4.91
N LEU A 441 0.51 -30.12 4.03
CA LEU A 441 -0.88 -30.55 3.82
C LEU A 441 -1.07 -31.39 2.55
N GLN A 442 0.03 -31.73 1.86
CA GLN A 442 -0.01 -32.41 0.57
C GLN A 442 -0.61 -33.82 0.65
N GLY A 443 -0.34 -34.58 1.72
CA GLY A 443 -0.82 -35.95 1.90
C GLY A 443 -2.35 -36.04 1.99
N ASP A 444 -2.92 -35.30 2.93
CA ASP A 444 -4.37 -35.25 3.18
C ASP A 444 -5.13 -34.65 1.99
N THR A 445 -4.55 -33.64 1.34
CA THR A 445 -5.18 -32.96 0.20
C THR A 445 -5.17 -33.82 -1.06
N LYS A 446 -4.08 -34.56 -1.34
CA LYS A 446 -4.07 -35.51 -2.48
C LYS A 446 -5.12 -36.59 -2.31
N GLN A 447 -5.37 -37.07 -1.09
CA GLN A 447 -6.43 -38.04 -0.82
C GLN A 447 -7.82 -37.44 -1.01
N ASN A 448 -8.06 -36.22 -0.51
CA ASN A 448 -9.35 -35.53 -0.70
C ASN A 448 -9.62 -35.17 -2.17
N ILE A 449 -8.60 -34.74 -2.92
CA ILE A 449 -8.69 -34.50 -4.37
C ILE A 449 -8.91 -35.81 -5.13
N ALA A 450 -8.21 -36.89 -4.78
CA ALA A 450 -8.41 -38.19 -5.42
C ALA A 450 -9.77 -38.83 -5.12
N GLN A 451 -10.36 -38.56 -3.95
CA GLN A 451 -11.75 -38.96 -3.63
C GLN A 451 -12.79 -38.22 -4.48
N LEU A 452 -12.46 -37.02 -5.00
CA LEU A 452 -13.32 -36.29 -5.94
C LEU A 452 -13.23 -36.84 -7.37
N ASP A 453 -12.17 -37.59 -7.67
CA ASP A 453 -11.98 -38.36 -8.90
C ASP A 453 -12.50 -39.81 -8.76
N ASP A 454 -13.19 -40.16 -7.66
CA ASP A 454 -13.84 -41.47 -7.52
C ASP A 454 -14.95 -41.62 -8.58
N PRO A 455 -14.86 -42.61 -9.50
CA PRO A 455 -15.87 -42.84 -10.53
C PRO A 455 -17.28 -43.12 -10.00
N SER A 456 -17.42 -43.46 -8.72
CA SER A 456 -18.71 -43.69 -8.07
C SER A 456 -19.49 -42.39 -7.77
N ASP A 457 -18.80 -41.27 -7.51
CA ASP A 457 -19.40 -39.94 -7.38
C ASP A 457 -19.60 -39.25 -8.76
N GLN A 458 -18.97 -39.77 -9.82
CA GLN A 458 -19.24 -39.40 -11.21
C GLN A 458 -20.46 -40.11 -11.83
N GLN A 459 -21.30 -40.81 -11.04
CA GLN A 459 -22.46 -41.55 -11.55
C GLN A 459 -23.56 -40.69 -12.21
N TRP A 460 -23.41 -39.36 -12.25
CA TRP A 460 -24.31 -38.46 -12.97
C TRP A 460 -23.66 -37.58 -14.04
N VAL A 461 -22.41 -37.86 -14.42
CA VAL A 461 -21.89 -37.31 -15.69
C VAL A 461 -22.36 -38.23 -16.80
N ASP A 462 -23.46 -37.83 -17.44
CA ASP A 462 -24.02 -38.49 -18.62
C ASP A 462 -22.88 -38.88 -19.58
N LYS A 463 -22.68 -40.18 -19.80
CA LYS A 463 -21.57 -40.71 -20.63
C LYS A 463 -21.54 -40.10 -22.03
N SER A 464 -22.68 -39.60 -22.50
CA SER A 464 -22.81 -38.81 -23.73
C SER A 464 -21.96 -37.53 -23.70
N LEU A 465 -21.84 -36.85 -22.56
CA LEU A 465 -21.14 -35.57 -22.43
C LEU A 465 -19.63 -35.74 -22.49
N GLN A 466 -19.11 -36.78 -21.83
CA GLN A 466 -17.68 -37.10 -21.82
C GLN A 466 -17.20 -37.56 -23.21
N GLU A 467 -18.05 -38.29 -23.95
CA GLU A 467 -17.77 -38.71 -25.32
C GLU A 467 -17.81 -37.52 -26.30
N GLN A 468 -18.66 -36.52 -26.05
CA GLN A 468 -18.70 -35.26 -26.82
C GLN A 468 -17.50 -34.34 -26.56
N ILE A 469 -16.94 -34.35 -25.34
CA ILE A 469 -15.71 -33.63 -25.01
C ILE A 469 -14.49 -34.30 -25.65
N ASN A 470 -14.40 -35.63 -25.54
CA ASN A 470 -13.26 -36.41 -26.05
C ASN A 470 -13.21 -36.45 -27.60
N THR A 471 -14.35 -36.31 -28.28
CA THR A 471 -14.43 -36.20 -29.75
C THR A 471 -14.30 -34.77 -30.27
N GLY A 472 -14.10 -33.78 -29.39
CA GLY A 472 -13.96 -32.38 -29.76
C GLY A 472 -15.25 -31.71 -30.24
N GLN A 473 -16.42 -32.29 -29.93
CA GLN A 473 -17.71 -31.73 -30.33
C GLN A 473 -18.15 -30.52 -29.49
N TYR A 474 -17.52 -30.25 -28.34
CA TYR A 474 -17.96 -29.20 -27.39
C TYR A 474 -17.50 -27.75 -27.70
N PHE A 475 -16.78 -27.51 -28.79
CA PHE A 475 -16.57 -26.16 -29.33
C PHE A 475 -17.17 -26.02 -30.73
N ARG A 476 -18.50 -26.14 -30.84
CA ARG A 476 -19.27 -25.42 -31.85
C ARG A 476 -20.37 -24.63 -31.14
N LYS A 477 -20.14 -23.33 -30.91
CA LYS A 477 -21.27 -22.41 -30.73
C LYS A 477 -22.15 -22.50 -31.99
N PRO A 478 -23.48 -22.53 -31.84
CA PRO A 478 -24.38 -22.66 -32.98
C PRO A 478 -24.23 -21.43 -33.87
N GLN A 479 -23.94 -21.65 -35.16
CA GLN A 479 -24.41 -20.71 -36.17
C GLN A 479 -25.91 -20.56 -35.94
N LYS A 480 -26.38 -19.33 -35.76
CA LYS A 480 -27.80 -18.99 -35.89
C LYS A 480 -28.26 -19.46 -37.27
N VAL A 481 -28.87 -20.64 -37.32
CA VAL A 481 -29.72 -21.03 -38.44
C VAL A 481 -30.99 -20.20 -38.27
N ILE A 482 -31.14 -19.19 -39.11
CA ILE A 482 -32.46 -18.58 -39.33
C ILE A 482 -33.25 -19.61 -40.11
N ASP A 483 -34.23 -20.22 -39.45
CA ASP A 483 -35.15 -21.15 -40.06
C ASP A 483 -36.07 -20.38 -41.02
N TYR A 484 -36.03 -20.73 -42.31
CA TYR A 484 -36.95 -20.18 -43.31
C TYR A 484 -38.29 -20.92 -43.23
N PRO A 485 -39.42 -20.26 -42.96
CA PRO A 485 -40.71 -20.92 -43.07
C PRO A 485 -41.03 -21.22 -44.53
N ARG A 486 -41.28 -22.49 -44.85
CA ARG A 486 -41.77 -22.88 -46.19
C ARG A 486 -43.24 -22.53 -46.37
N ARG A 487 -43.48 -21.77 -47.45
CA ARG A 487 -44.69 -21.56 -48.28
C ARG A 487 -45.72 -20.54 -47.77
N ARG A 488 -45.77 -19.38 -48.44
CA ARG A 488 -46.83 -18.97 -49.39
C ARG A 488 -46.49 -17.64 -50.08
N HIS A 489 -46.80 -17.61 -51.38
CA HIS A 489 -47.11 -16.48 -52.28
C HIS A 489 -46.69 -15.03 -51.98
N MET A 490 -45.96 -14.50 -52.98
CA MET A 490 -46.14 -13.21 -53.69
C MET A 490 -45.93 -11.84 -53.00
N SER A 491 -45.32 -10.98 -53.83
CA SER A 491 -45.38 -9.51 -53.93
C SER A 491 -44.55 -8.62 -52.98
N GLU A 492 -43.79 -7.72 -53.63
CA GLU A 492 -43.41 -6.36 -53.21
C GLU A 492 -42.25 -6.24 -52.18
N CYS A 493 -41.27 -5.33 -52.26
CA CYS A 493 -40.97 -4.21 -53.17
C CYS A 493 -39.56 -3.67 -52.85
N VAL A 494 -38.84 -3.20 -53.90
CA VAL A 494 -37.90 -2.04 -53.96
C VAL A 494 -36.57 -2.10 -53.15
N LYS A 495 -35.37 -2.23 -53.77
CA LYS A 495 -34.49 -1.26 -54.52
C LYS A 495 -33.59 -0.34 -53.62
N PRO A 496 -32.48 0.25 -54.14
CA PRO A 496 -31.10 -0.03 -53.70
C PRO A 496 -30.32 1.18 -53.10
N GLY A 497 -29.22 0.93 -52.38
CA GLY A 497 -28.30 1.99 -51.93
C GLY A 497 -27.04 1.47 -51.22
N ASN A 498 -25.97 1.23 -51.99
CA ASN A 498 -24.66 0.73 -51.55
C ASN A 498 -23.71 1.87 -51.10
N ILE A 499 -23.01 1.68 -49.97
CA ILE A 499 -21.61 2.16 -49.75
C ILE A 499 -20.77 1.06 -49.05
N ILE A 500 -20.94 -0.23 -49.40
CA ILE A 500 -20.09 -1.32 -48.84
C ILE A 500 -19.59 -2.27 -49.94
N ASP A 501 -19.50 -1.80 -51.19
CA ASP A 501 -19.16 -2.69 -52.33
C ASP A 501 -17.68 -2.69 -52.72
N GLN A 502 -16.85 -1.84 -52.08
CA GLN A 502 -15.40 -1.81 -52.35
C GLN A 502 -14.59 -2.69 -51.40
N GLN A 503 -14.94 -2.72 -50.10
CA GLN A 503 -14.25 -3.55 -49.10
C GLN A 503 -14.43 -5.06 -49.35
N VAL A 504 -15.57 -5.47 -49.91
CA VAL A 504 -15.83 -6.88 -50.26
C VAL A 504 -14.96 -7.34 -51.44
N ARG A 505 -14.71 -6.46 -52.42
CA ARG A 505 -13.81 -6.75 -53.55
C ARG A 505 -12.35 -6.84 -53.12
N ASP A 506 -11.90 -5.99 -52.20
CA ASP A 506 -10.50 -6.00 -51.72
C ASP A 506 -10.19 -7.20 -50.82
N CYS A 507 -11.20 -7.75 -50.13
CA CYS A 507 -11.08 -8.98 -49.35
C CYS A 507 -10.98 -10.24 -50.23
N ALA A 508 -11.73 -10.29 -51.33
CA ALA A 508 -11.69 -11.39 -52.29
C ALA A 508 -10.37 -11.46 -53.10
N ALA A 509 -9.67 -10.33 -53.26
CA ALA A 509 -8.39 -10.26 -53.97
C ALA A 509 -7.15 -10.58 -53.11
N GLY A 510 -7.34 -10.99 -51.84
CA GLY A 510 -6.25 -11.45 -50.98
C GLY A 510 -5.24 -10.38 -50.54
N LYS A 511 -5.62 -9.09 -50.57
CA LYS A 511 -4.72 -7.96 -50.26
C LYS A 511 -4.62 -7.59 -48.77
N ILE A 512 -5.31 -8.30 -47.88
CA ILE A 512 -5.30 -8.01 -46.44
C ILE A 512 -4.95 -9.32 -45.70
N SER A 513 -3.79 -9.35 -45.05
CA SER A 513 -3.35 -10.51 -44.28
C SER A 513 -4.12 -10.60 -42.96
N LYS A 514 -4.45 -11.84 -42.60
CA LYS A 514 -5.23 -12.25 -41.44
C LYS A 514 -4.61 -11.76 -40.13
N THR A 515 -5.41 -11.10 -39.31
CA THR A 515 -5.37 -11.29 -37.85
C THR A 515 -6.77 -11.66 -37.42
N TRP A 516 -6.89 -12.83 -36.82
CA TRP A 516 -7.59 -13.19 -35.58
C TRP A 516 -7.44 -14.71 -35.42
#